data_AF-A0A9Q0LJT7-F1
#
_entry.id   AF-A0A9Q0LJT7-F1
#
_cell.length_a   1.000
_cell.length_b   1.000
_cell.length_c   1.000
_cell.angle_alpha   90.00
_cell.angle_beta   90.00
_cell.angle_gamma   90.00
#
_symmetry.space_group_name_H-M   'P 1'
#
loop_
_entity.id
_entity.type
_entity.pdbx_description
1 polymer ?
#
loop_
_entity_poly.entity_id
_entity_poly.type
_entity_poly.pdbx_seq_one_letter_code
_entity_poly.pdbx_strand_id
1 'polypeptide(L)'
;MSTSGELKLTTEKVLVFKNGDCLIIKKGVGTSRNNTYWTEDVPQNTILGSVWVDPKDGKLISFDAGVQTTKEKSKERVLCTDFFQLLDSNKGSKCTVLLPKDKVISGTIREALVNNIDEEKTDKPVQTSGLPDLSRSYRSEAIKGNLFVISNDQGDHIVRIDQVQQLILPQNSKLYTKKIITKTTKRLTFRFEPKEEDKQEKDQKNNENSEKDQKKTTTDSELSIDEKEKSDKQDEKKGELITRELIIVYFVVGVIRWIPTYRIQVAPKSEQMEITEDKKTPKQILDLSCQAEIINAGESLVDAYLELVVGVPSFKFRDTISPFSLEPTIKNLLNEKIPQIMGVSRAPNQQI
;
A
#
# COMPACT_ATOMS: atom_id res chain seq x y z
N MET A 1 0.42 21.80 -11.34
CA MET A 1 0.49 20.33 -11.44
C MET A 1 -0.90 19.81 -11.74
N SER A 2 -1.08 19.08 -12.84
CA SER A 2 -2.37 18.47 -13.20
C SER A 2 -2.71 17.39 -12.18
N THR A 3 -3.80 17.59 -11.44
CA THR A 3 -4.18 16.76 -10.28
C THR A 3 -4.75 15.43 -10.76
N SER A 4 -4.00 14.34 -10.53
CA SER A 4 -4.51 12.98 -10.71
C SER A 4 -5.54 12.63 -9.64
N GLY A 5 -6.52 11.80 -10.00
CA GLY A 5 -7.61 11.40 -9.11
C GLY A 5 -7.32 10.09 -8.38
N GLU A 6 -7.71 9.99 -7.11
CA GLU A 6 -7.73 8.71 -6.42
C GLU A 6 -8.94 7.87 -6.87
N LEU A 7 -8.71 6.58 -7.11
CA LEU A 7 -9.70 5.58 -7.47
C LEU A 7 -10.03 4.74 -6.23
N LYS A 8 -11.25 4.87 -5.72
CA LYS A 8 -11.72 4.06 -4.59
C LYS A 8 -12.22 2.73 -5.10
N LEU A 9 -11.63 1.64 -4.59
CA LEU A 9 -12.04 0.29 -4.93
C LEU A 9 -13.04 -0.25 -3.92
N THR A 10 -14.08 -0.93 -4.39
CA THR A 10 -15.03 -1.68 -3.58
C THR A 10 -15.15 -3.10 -4.13
N THR A 11 -15.07 -4.10 -3.27
CA THR A 11 -15.20 -5.50 -3.65
C THR A 11 -16.65 -5.81 -3.99
N GLU A 12 -16.95 -6.09 -5.26
CA GLU A 12 -18.31 -6.43 -5.68
C GLU A 12 -18.57 -7.92 -5.59
N LYS A 13 -17.57 -8.74 -5.96
CA LYS A 13 -17.74 -10.18 -6.05
C LYS A 13 -16.45 -10.91 -5.74
N VAL A 14 -16.58 -12.02 -5.03
CA VAL A 14 -15.49 -12.94 -4.73
C VAL A 14 -15.94 -14.36 -5.04
N LEU A 15 -15.23 -15.03 -5.94
CA LEU A 15 -15.42 -16.45 -6.23
C LEU A 15 -14.31 -17.22 -5.53
N VAL A 16 -14.67 -18.15 -4.64
CA VAL A 16 -13.70 -18.94 -3.86
C VAL A 16 -13.73 -20.39 -4.32
N PHE A 17 -12.57 -20.88 -4.77
CA PHE A 17 -12.37 -22.26 -5.18
C PHE A 17 -11.97 -23.14 -4.00
N LYS A 18 -12.23 -24.46 -4.09
CA LYS A 18 -11.94 -25.42 -3.00
C LYS A 18 -10.45 -25.50 -2.62
N ASN A 19 -9.56 -25.17 -3.53
CA ASN A 19 -8.10 -25.15 -3.29
C ASN A 19 -7.63 -23.88 -2.56
N GLY A 20 -8.54 -22.94 -2.27
CA GLY A 20 -8.21 -21.65 -1.65
C GLY A 20 -7.83 -20.57 -2.66
N ASP A 21 -7.88 -20.87 -3.95
CA ASP A 21 -7.76 -19.85 -4.98
C ASP A 21 -9.03 -19.00 -5.00
N CYS A 22 -8.89 -17.73 -5.35
CA CYS A 22 -10.02 -16.81 -5.44
C CYS A 22 -9.92 -15.95 -6.70
N LEU A 23 -11.05 -15.71 -7.35
CA LEU A 23 -11.22 -14.66 -8.33
C LEU A 23 -11.95 -13.49 -7.67
N ILE A 24 -11.32 -12.33 -7.62
CA ILE A 24 -11.86 -11.13 -6.98
C ILE A 24 -12.20 -10.11 -8.05
N ILE A 25 -13.40 -9.54 -7.94
CA ILE A 25 -13.91 -8.48 -8.81
C ILE A 25 -14.14 -7.25 -7.94
N LYS A 26 -13.41 -6.18 -8.23
CA LYS A 26 -13.55 -4.87 -7.60
C LYS A 26 -14.08 -3.85 -8.60
N LYS A 27 -14.99 -3.00 -8.16
CA LYS A 27 -15.39 -1.78 -8.86
C LYS A 27 -14.56 -0.61 -8.35
N GLY A 28 -13.97 0.13 -9.28
CA GLY A 28 -13.22 1.33 -9.03
C GLY A 28 -13.97 2.56 -9.53
N VAL A 29 -14.17 3.55 -8.67
CA VAL A 29 -14.74 4.86 -9.06
C VAL A 29 -13.83 5.98 -8.58
N GLY A 30 -13.57 6.96 -9.45
CA GLY A 30 -12.70 8.08 -9.15
C GLY A 30 -12.97 9.29 -10.02
N THR A 31 -12.54 10.46 -9.54
CA THR A 31 -12.68 11.74 -10.24
C THR A 31 -11.32 12.38 -10.46
N SER A 32 -11.02 12.81 -11.69
CA SER A 32 -9.74 13.41 -12.06
C SER A 32 -9.92 14.55 -13.07
N ARG A 33 -9.01 15.52 -13.05
CA ARG A 33 -8.97 16.61 -14.06
C ARG A 33 -8.08 16.29 -15.25
N ASN A 34 -7.25 15.26 -15.17
CA ASN A 34 -6.21 14.97 -16.18
C ASN A 34 -6.35 13.57 -16.79
N ASN A 35 -7.53 12.94 -16.65
CA ASN A 35 -7.79 11.57 -17.09
C ASN A 35 -6.80 10.52 -16.55
N THR A 36 -6.04 10.86 -15.50
CA THR A 36 -5.15 9.93 -14.79
C THR A 36 -5.73 9.63 -13.41
N TYR A 37 -5.83 8.35 -13.10
CA TYR A 37 -6.37 7.82 -11.86
C TYR A 37 -5.36 6.91 -11.19
N TRP A 38 -5.39 6.80 -9.86
CA TRP A 38 -4.49 5.92 -9.13
C TRP A 38 -5.17 5.30 -7.91
N THR A 39 -4.67 4.15 -7.47
CA THR A 39 -5.07 3.52 -6.20
C THR A 39 -3.87 2.90 -5.50
N GLU A 40 -3.88 2.96 -4.17
CA GLU A 40 -2.92 2.25 -3.30
C GLU A 40 -3.45 0.88 -2.84
N ASP A 41 -4.73 0.56 -3.11
CA ASP A 41 -5.32 -0.77 -2.88
C ASP A 41 -4.86 -1.73 -3.98
N VAL A 42 -3.56 -2.02 -3.97
CA VAL A 42 -2.92 -2.91 -4.94
C VAL A 42 -3.13 -4.36 -4.49
N PRO A 43 -3.68 -5.23 -5.36
CA PRO A 43 -3.85 -6.64 -5.06
C PRO A 43 -2.57 -7.29 -4.52
N GLN A 44 -2.70 -7.96 -3.37
CA GLN A 44 -1.62 -8.71 -2.75
C GLN A 44 -1.74 -10.19 -3.12
N ASN A 45 -0.59 -10.87 -3.25
CA ASN A 45 -0.53 -12.31 -3.55
C ASN A 45 -1.25 -12.73 -4.85
N THR A 46 -1.32 -11.81 -5.80
CA THR A 46 -1.90 -12.06 -7.13
C THR A 46 -0.96 -12.89 -7.97
N ILE A 47 -1.51 -13.84 -8.73
CA ILE A 47 -0.71 -14.60 -9.70
C ILE A 47 -0.26 -13.65 -10.81
N LEU A 48 1.02 -13.74 -11.21
CA LEU A 48 1.54 -12.92 -12.30
C LEU A 48 0.70 -13.08 -13.56
N GLY A 49 0.32 -11.96 -14.19
CA GLY A 49 -0.50 -11.95 -15.41
C GLY A 49 -2.00 -12.17 -15.18
N SER A 50 -2.46 -12.22 -13.92
CA SER A 50 -3.88 -12.42 -13.59
C SER A 50 -4.61 -11.15 -13.19
N VAL A 51 -4.12 -9.95 -13.56
CA VAL A 51 -4.85 -8.70 -13.33
C VAL A 51 -5.42 -8.19 -14.64
N TRP A 52 -6.73 -8.04 -14.68
CA TRP A 52 -7.46 -7.50 -15.82
C TRP A 52 -8.23 -6.26 -15.41
N VAL A 53 -8.33 -5.31 -16.33
CA VAL A 53 -9.00 -4.03 -16.11
C VAL A 53 -9.96 -3.80 -17.26
N ASP A 54 -11.24 -3.61 -16.93
CA ASP A 54 -12.32 -3.33 -17.88
C ASP A 54 -12.90 -1.93 -17.58
N PRO A 55 -12.56 -0.89 -18.37
CA PRO A 55 -13.14 0.43 -18.18
C PRO A 55 -14.61 0.43 -18.61
N LYS A 56 -15.52 0.92 -17.75
CA LYS A 56 -16.93 1.09 -18.13
C LYS A 56 -17.15 2.31 -19.01
N ASP A 57 -16.35 3.35 -18.79
CA ASP A 57 -16.43 4.60 -19.54
C ASP A 57 -15.09 4.99 -20.16
N GLY A 58 -15.11 5.26 -21.47
CA GLY A 58 -13.95 5.74 -22.22
C GLY A 58 -12.89 4.68 -22.50
N LYS A 59 -11.80 5.10 -23.12
CA LYS A 59 -10.72 4.21 -23.55
C LYS A 59 -9.54 4.31 -22.59
N LEU A 60 -9.17 3.17 -22.01
CA LEU A 60 -7.94 3.05 -21.22
C LEU A 60 -6.73 3.01 -22.17
N ILE A 61 -5.79 3.94 -21.97
CA ILE A 61 -4.54 4.04 -22.74
C ILE A 61 -3.44 3.22 -22.06
N SER A 62 -3.28 3.36 -20.74
CA SER A 62 -2.25 2.65 -19.99
C SER A 62 -2.73 2.21 -18.61
N PHE A 63 -2.14 1.11 -18.15
CA PHE A 63 -2.30 0.55 -16.83
C PHE A 63 -0.90 0.17 -16.31
N ASP A 64 -0.44 0.90 -15.30
CA ASP A 64 0.94 0.82 -14.82
C ASP A 64 0.96 0.49 -13.33
N ALA A 65 1.69 -0.56 -12.96
CA ALA A 65 2.02 -0.87 -11.57
C ALA A 65 3.38 -0.27 -11.21
N GLY A 66 3.44 0.47 -10.11
CA GLY A 66 4.66 1.15 -9.68
C GLY A 66 4.75 1.30 -8.17
N VAL A 67 5.84 1.92 -7.73
CA VAL A 67 6.06 2.30 -6.35
C VAL A 67 6.19 3.82 -6.31
N GLN A 68 5.45 4.45 -5.41
CA GLN A 68 5.53 5.89 -5.20
C GLN A 68 6.06 6.19 -3.80
N THR A 69 7.16 6.93 -3.75
CA THR A 69 7.75 7.42 -2.51
C THR A 69 7.22 8.82 -2.25
N THR A 70 6.40 8.96 -1.21
CA THR A 70 5.89 10.26 -0.78
C THR A 70 6.60 10.65 0.51
N LYS A 71 7.29 11.80 0.50
CA LYS A 71 7.89 12.39 1.70
C LYS A 71 6.83 13.25 2.38
N GLU A 72 6.18 12.70 3.40
CA GLU A 72 5.23 13.46 4.20
C GLU A 72 5.97 14.15 5.34
N LYS A 73 5.88 15.49 5.39
CA LYS A 73 6.42 16.27 6.51
C LYS A 73 5.41 16.20 7.65
N SER A 74 5.66 15.34 8.63
CA SER A 74 4.86 15.35 9.85
C SER A 74 5.05 16.67 10.59
N LYS A 75 3.96 17.18 11.18
CA LYS A 75 3.99 18.32 12.10
C LYS A 75 4.51 17.93 13.49
N GLU A 76 4.65 16.64 13.75
CA GLU A 76 5.13 16.12 15.02
C GLU A 76 6.61 16.47 15.22
N ARG A 77 6.91 17.01 16.41
CA ARG A 77 8.27 17.33 16.85
C ARG A 77 8.83 16.10 17.54
N VAL A 78 9.91 15.55 17.00
CA VAL A 78 10.63 14.43 17.62
C VAL A 78 11.94 14.94 18.17
N LEU A 79 12.32 14.47 19.38
CA LEU A 79 13.60 14.81 19.99
C LEU A 79 14.73 14.33 19.07
N CYS A 80 15.74 15.19 18.84
CA CYS A 80 16.93 14.81 18.09
C CYS A 80 17.69 13.74 18.88
N THR A 81 17.70 12.50 18.39
CA THR A 81 18.44 11.39 19.02
C THR A 81 19.86 11.24 18.47
N ASP A 82 20.14 11.90 17.35
CA ASP A 82 21.43 11.85 16.65
C ASP A 82 22.04 13.25 16.57
N PHE A 83 23.36 13.31 16.74
CA PHE A 83 24.17 14.52 16.52
C PHE A 83 23.92 15.14 15.16
N PHE A 84 23.72 14.31 14.12
CA PHE A 84 23.43 14.84 12.79
C PHE A 84 22.11 15.63 12.77
N GLN A 85 21.03 15.05 13.31
CA GLN A 85 19.73 15.73 13.37
C GLN A 85 19.79 17.02 14.19
N LEU A 86 20.59 17.00 15.27
CA LEU A 86 20.82 18.17 16.10
C LEU A 86 21.55 19.27 15.33
N LEU A 87 22.62 18.94 14.60
CA LEU A 87 23.36 19.90 13.76
C LEU A 87 22.52 20.44 12.61
N ASP A 88 21.79 19.59 11.89
CA ASP A 88 20.92 19.98 10.77
C ASP A 88 19.78 20.91 11.22
N SER A 89 19.17 20.62 12.37
CA SER A 89 18.11 21.45 12.95
C SER A 89 18.61 22.83 13.42
N ASN A 90 19.91 22.96 13.69
CA ASN A 90 20.55 24.18 14.21
C ASN A 90 21.47 24.87 13.18
N LYS A 91 21.34 24.58 11.88
CA LYS A 91 22.00 25.37 10.82
C LYS A 91 21.80 26.88 11.02
N GLY A 92 22.88 27.64 10.92
CA GLY A 92 22.95 29.08 11.18
C GLY A 92 23.11 29.45 12.66
N SER A 93 23.07 28.50 13.59
CA SER A 93 23.27 28.79 15.03
C SER A 93 24.76 28.77 15.39
N LYS A 94 25.14 29.59 16.37
CA LYS A 94 26.48 29.54 16.98
C LYS A 94 26.67 28.22 17.72
N CYS A 95 27.85 27.63 17.65
CA CYS A 95 28.23 26.45 18.40
C CYS A 95 29.70 26.47 18.80
N THR A 96 30.02 25.74 19.86
CA THR A 96 31.40 25.43 20.25
C THR A 96 31.57 23.92 20.27
N VAL A 97 32.63 23.44 19.61
CA VAL A 97 32.94 22.02 19.44
C VAL A 97 34.28 21.73 20.10
N LEU A 98 34.29 20.75 20.99
CA LEU A 98 35.50 20.19 21.60
C LEU A 98 35.94 18.95 20.82
N LEU A 99 37.14 19.00 20.29
CA LEU A 99 37.80 17.91 19.57
C LEU A 99 38.90 17.28 20.45
N PRO A 100 39.41 16.09 20.08
CA PRO A 100 40.56 15.48 20.74
C PRO A 100 41.75 16.43 20.85
N LYS A 101 42.54 16.23 21.91
CA LYS A 101 43.70 17.07 22.27
C LYS A 101 43.29 18.49 22.70
N ASP A 102 42.14 18.61 23.34
CA ASP A 102 41.59 19.86 23.88
C ASP A 102 41.45 20.98 22.84
N LYS A 103 41.34 20.62 21.56
CA LYS A 103 41.17 21.59 20.49
C LYS A 103 39.72 22.07 20.48
N VAL A 104 39.52 23.34 20.78
CA VAL A 104 38.20 23.99 20.78
C VAL A 104 38.03 24.77 19.48
N ILE A 105 36.90 24.57 18.79
CA ILE A 105 36.50 25.36 17.62
C ILE A 105 35.16 25.99 17.92
N SER A 106 35.08 27.32 17.82
CA SER A 106 33.81 28.06 17.93
C SER A 106 33.48 28.73 16.61
N GLY A 107 32.20 28.75 16.25
CA GLY A 107 31.72 29.38 15.02
C GLY A 107 30.23 29.15 14.80
N THR A 108 29.78 29.27 13.55
CA THR A 108 28.39 29.08 13.14
C THR A 108 28.26 27.80 12.31
N ILE A 109 27.27 26.96 12.63
CA ILE A 109 27.00 25.73 11.86
C ILE A 109 26.50 26.14 10.47
N ARG A 110 27.31 25.92 9.43
CA ARG A 110 26.93 26.25 8.06
C ARG A 110 26.14 25.12 7.42
N GLU A 111 26.70 23.92 7.46
CA GLU A 111 26.11 22.76 6.80
C GLU A 111 26.50 21.46 7.51
N ALA A 112 25.57 20.50 7.55
CA ALA A 112 25.82 19.15 8.02
C ALA A 112 25.74 18.24 6.78
N LEU A 113 26.85 17.59 6.44
CA LEU A 113 27.04 16.79 5.24
C LEU A 113 26.77 15.32 5.58
N VAL A 114 25.59 14.82 5.23
CA VAL A 114 25.36 13.36 5.17
C VAL A 114 25.70 12.89 3.78
N ASN A 115 26.45 11.80 3.71
CA ASN A 115 26.34 10.95 2.54
C ASN A 115 25.02 10.21 2.62
N ASN A 116 23.96 10.83 2.10
CA ASN A 116 22.79 10.09 1.65
C ASN A 116 23.25 9.28 0.43
N ILE A 117 23.89 8.14 0.68
CA ILE A 117 23.82 7.04 -0.27
C ILE A 117 22.39 6.53 -0.13
N ASP A 118 21.44 7.28 -0.70
CA ASP A 118 20.22 6.64 -1.16
C ASP A 118 20.74 5.55 -2.11
N GLU A 119 20.50 4.28 -1.76
CA GLU A 119 20.78 3.15 -2.63
C GLU A 119 19.90 3.26 -3.89
N GLU A 120 20.17 4.22 -4.76
CA GLU A 120 19.83 4.07 -6.16
C GLU A 120 20.69 2.94 -6.68
N LYS A 121 20.14 1.72 -6.62
CA LYS A 121 20.59 0.58 -7.42
C LYS A 121 20.47 0.97 -8.89
N THR A 122 21.43 1.70 -9.42
CA THR A 122 21.64 1.78 -10.86
C THR A 122 22.30 0.48 -11.30
N ASP A 123 21.48 -0.51 -11.64
CA ASP A 123 21.88 -1.71 -12.39
C ASP A 123 22.26 -1.33 -13.83
N LYS A 124 23.38 -0.61 -14.00
CA LYS A 124 24.03 -0.47 -15.29
C LYS A 124 25.52 -0.74 -15.16
N PRO A 125 26.06 -1.83 -15.73
CA PRO A 125 27.49 -2.04 -15.78
C PRO A 125 28.12 -0.99 -16.70
N VAL A 126 28.96 -0.12 -16.14
CA VAL A 126 29.82 0.78 -16.92
C VAL A 126 30.95 -0.06 -17.50
N GLN A 127 30.91 -0.31 -18.81
CA GLN A 127 32.06 -0.80 -19.55
C GLN A 127 33.05 0.35 -19.75
N THR A 128 34.26 0.23 -19.21
CA THR A 128 35.39 1.06 -19.59
C THR A 128 36.37 0.23 -20.41
N SER A 129 36.41 0.46 -21.72
CA SER A 129 37.44 -0.06 -22.62
C SER A 129 38.30 1.09 -23.15
N GLY A 130 39.59 1.05 -22.81
CA GLY A 130 40.69 1.56 -23.64
C GLY A 130 40.98 3.07 -23.61
N LEU A 131 41.96 3.48 -22.80
CA LEU A 131 43.23 4.14 -23.21
C LEU A 131 44.01 4.62 -21.96
N PRO A 132 45.35 4.62 -21.99
CA PRO A 132 46.17 5.23 -20.93
C PRO A 132 46.46 6.69 -21.28
N ASP A 133 46.07 7.64 -20.42
CA ASP A 133 46.73 8.95 -20.44
C ASP A 133 46.78 9.62 -19.06
N LEU A 134 47.95 10.19 -18.80
CA LEU A 134 48.41 10.83 -17.59
C LEU A 134 47.71 12.18 -17.39
N SER A 135 46.63 12.17 -16.63
CA SER A 135 46.17 13.37 -15.93
C SER A 135 46.09 13.05 -14.43
N ARG A 136 46.86 13.77 -13.62
CA ARG A 136 46.65 13.84 -12.16
C ARG A 136 45.36 14.62 -11.90
N SER A 137 44.25 14.00 -12.26
CA SER A 137 42.96 14.30 -11.65
C SER A 137 43.07 13.83 -10.21
N TYR A 138 43.07 14.78 -9.27
CA TYR A 138 42.66 14.45 -7.91
C TYR A 138 41.19 14.02 -8.02
N ARG A 139 40.96 12.72 -8.26
CA ARG A 139 39.72 12.08 -7.89
C ARG A 139 39.61 12.33 -6.38
N SER A 140 38.80 13.30 -6.00
CA SER A 140 38.24 13.35 -4.66
C SER A 140 37.53 12.02 -4.49
N GLU A 141 38.21 11.06 -3.86
CA GLU A 141 37.55 9.93 -3.27
C GLU A 141 36.43 10.53 -2.42
N ALA A 142 35.18 10.33 -2.86
CA ALA A 142 34.01 10.90 -2.24
C ALA A 142 34.12 10.66 -0.74
N ILE A 143 34.35 11.73 0.02
CA ILE A 143 34.71 11.60 1.44
C ILE A 143 33.51 10.96 2.12
N LYS A 144 33.62 9.66 2.41
CA LYS A 144 32.62 8.88 3.11
C LYS A 144 32.74 9.17 4.60
N GLY A 145 32.03 10.20 5.07
CA GLY A 145 31.99 10.52 6.49
C GLY A 145 30.87 11.48 6.85
N ASN A 146 30.34 11.31 8.06
CA ASN A 146 29.46 12.26 8.73
C ASN A 146 30.29 13.53 9.04
N LEU A 147 30.29 14.49 8.13
CA LEU A 147 31.06 15.74 8.23
C LEU A 147 30.11 16.91 8.46
N PHE A 148 30.61 18.00 9.04
CA PHE A 148 29.89 19.26 9.08
C PHE A 148 30.85 20.43 9.01
N VAL A 149 30.34 21.59 8.60
CA VAL A 149 31.09 22.82 8.37
C VAL A 149 30.74 23.83 9.45
N ILE A 150 31.77 24.30 10.16
CA ILE A 150 31.69 25.42 11.11
C ILE A 150 32.41 26.61 10.47
N SER A 151 31.72 27.74 10.33
CA SER A 151 32.30 28.97 9.81
C SER A 151 32.63 29.94 10.94
N ASN A 152 33.84 30.50 10.94
CA ASN A 152 34.27 31.55 11.87
C ASN A 152 35.08 32.64 11.15
N ASP A 153 35.69 33.55 11.91
CA ASP A 153 36.53 34.64 11.43
C ASP A 153 37.84 34.17 10.76
N GLN A 154 38.30 32.95 11.04
CA GLN A 154 39.46 32.33 10.39
C GLN A 154 39.10 31.51 9.14
N GLY A 155 37.81 31.37 8.83
CA GLY A 155 37.30 30.67 7.65
C GLY A 155 36.42 29.47 8.00
N ASP A 156 36.29 28.55 7.05
CA ASP A 156 35.46 27.37 7.19
C ASP A 156 36.27 26.17 7.68
N HIS A 157 35.78 25.52 8.74
CA HIS A 157 36.34 24.31 9.31
C HIS A 157 35.43 23.12 9.03
N ILE A 158 35.96 22.12 8.32
CA ILE A 158 35.30 20.84 8.12
C ILE A 158 35.67 19.92 9.29
N VAL A 159 34.66 19.44 10.02
CA VAL A 159 34.82 18.60 11.20
C VAL A 159 34.07 17.29 11.00
N ARG A 160 34.67 16.16 11.39
CA ARG A 160 33.98 14.87 11.42
C ARG A 160 33.19 14.72 12.73
N ILE A 161 31.96 14.23 12.64
CA ILE A 161 31.08 14.04 13.81
C ILE A 161 31.69 13.05 14.81
N ASP A 162 32.39 12.01 14.34
CA ASP A 162 33.06 11.01 15.21
C ASP A 162 34.25 11.56 16.00
N GLN A 163 34.77 12.72 15.61
CA GLN A 163 35.83 13.42 16.33
C GLN A 163 35.29 14.43 17.34
N VAL A 164 33.98 14.64 17.43
CA VAL A 164 33.41 15.59 18.39
C VAL A 164 33.27 14.91 19.75
N GLN A 165 34.01 15.40 20.74
CA GLN A 165 33.86 14.95 22.14
C GLN A 165 32.68 15.65 22.83
N GLN A 166 32.51 16.95 22.55
CA GLN A 166 31.43 17.75 23.13
C GLN A 166 30.97 18.81 22.12
N LEU A 167 29.65 18.97 22.00
CA LEU A 167 29.02 20.05 21.25
C LEU A 167 28.23 20.92 22.24
N ILE A 168 28.59 22.20 22.30
CA ILE A 168 27.93 23.20 23.13
C ILE A 168 27.11 24.09 22.20
N LEU A 169 25.81 24.11 22.43
CA LEU A 169 24.83 24.92 21.71
C LEU A 169 24.23 25.97 22.66
N PRO A 170 23.79 27.14 22.16
CA PRO A 170 23.11 28.15 22.96
C PRO A 170 21.77 27.63 23.50
N GLN A 171 21.29 28.25 24.59
CA GLN A 171 20.10 27.78 25.33
C GLN A 171 18.81 27.73 24.48
N ASN A 172 18.73 28.50 23.40
CA ASN A 172 17.59 28.57 22.49
C ASN A 172 17.70 27.61 21.28
N SER A 173 18.63 26.66 21.32
CA SER A 173 18.81 25.70 20.23
C SER A 173 17.64 24.73 20.09
N LYS A 174 17.36 24.34 18.84
CA LYS A 174 16.29 23.40 18.50
C LYS A 174 16.74 21.99 18.85
N LEU A 175 16.17 21.43 19.91
CA LEU A 175 16.38 20.03 20.30
C LEU A 175 15.40 19.07 19.60
N TYR A 176 14.55 19.59 18.71
CA TYR A 176 13.54 18.81 18.00
C TYR A 176 13.68 19.01 16.50
N THR A 177 13.51 17.92 15.76
CA THR A 177 13.40 17.93 14.30
C THR A 177 11.97 17.64 13.86
N LYS A 178 11.63 18.09 12.65
CA LYS A 178 10.38 17.68 11.99
C LYS A 178 10.59 16.28 11.46
N LYS A 179 9.77 15.32 11.90
CA LYS A 179 9.84 13.96 11.38
C LYS A 179 9.38 13.97 9.92
N ILE A 180 10.31 13.79 8.98
CA ILE A 180 9.98 13.50 7.59
C ILE A 180 9.74 12.00 7.53
N ILE A 181 8.48 11.61 7.36
CA ILE A 181 8.12 10.20 7.17
C ILE A 181 8.13 9.98 5.66
N THR A 182 9.13 9.24 5.20
CA THR A 182 9.15 8.72 3.84
C THR A 182 8.22 7.50 3.80
N LYS A 183 7.05 7.65 3.18
CA LYS A 183 6.11 6.55 2.96
C LYS A 183 6.28 6.06 1.53
N THR A 184 6.68 4.81 1.39
CA THR A 184 6.77 4.12 0.10
C THR A 184 5.53 3.25 -0.07
N THR A 185 4.70 3.55 -1.07
CA THR A 185 3.46 2.80 -1.34
C THR A 185 3.49 2.18 -2.72
N LYS A 186 2.98 0.95 -2.81
CA LYS A 186 2.65 0.36 -4.12
C LYS A 186 1.45 1.10 -4.68
N ARG A 187 1.44 1.34 -5.99
CA ARG A 187 0.39 2.10 -6.66
C ARG A 187 0.08 1.51 -8.02
N LEU A 188 -1.21 1.41 -8.33
CA LEU A 188 -1.70 1.19 -9.68
C LEU A 188 -2.11 2.54 -10.27
N THR A 189 -1.73 2.79 -11.52
CA THR A 189 -2.04 4.02 -12.25
C THR A 189 -2.76 3.68 -13.55
N PHE A 190 -3.83 4.42 -13.84
CA PHE A 190 -4.68 4.25 -15.01
C PHE A 190 -4.73 5.55 -15.79
N ARG A 191 -4.42 5.52 -17.08
CA ARG A 191 -4.52 6.69 -17.96
C ARG A 191 -5.59 6.46 -19.01
N PHE A 192 -6.54 7.39 -19.11
CA PHE A 192 -7.64 7.34 -20.08
C PHE A 192 -7.44 8.35 -21.19
N GLU A 193 -8.03 8.06 -22.35
CA GLU A 193 -8.10 9.00 -23.46
C GLU A 193 -8.97 10.22 -23.07
N PRO A 194 -8.50 11.46 -23.35
CA PRO A 194 -9.33 12.65 -23.20
C PRO A 194 -10.59 12.56 -24.08
N LYS A 195 -11.71 13.13 -23.62
CA LYS A 195 -12.91 13.21 -24.46
C LYS A 195 -12.63 14.13 -25.66
N GLU A 196 -13.24 13.87 -26.81
CA GLU A 196 -13.01 14.66 -28.03
C GLU A 196 -13.39 16.14 -27.86
N GLU A 197 -14.36 16.44 -27.01
CA GLU A 197 -14.74 17.81 -26.63
C GLU A 197 -13.57 18.58 -26.00
N ASP A 198 -12.69 17.90 -25.25
CA ASP A 198 -11.47 18.50 -24.67
C ASP A 198 -10.38 18.77 -25.73
N LYS A 199 -10.42 18.07 -26.87
CA LYS A 199 -9.44 18.25 -27.96
C LYS A 199 -9.74 19.56 -28.71
N GLN A 200 -11.01 19.83 -29.01
CA GLN A 200 -11.43 21.04 -29.74
C GLN A 200 -11.12 22.34 -28.97
N GLU A 201 -11.27 22.34 -27.63
CA GLU A 201 -10.98 23.53 -26.81
C GLU A 201 -9.46 23.82 -26.73
N LYS A 202 -8.61 22.80 -26.85
CA LYS A 202 -7.15 22.97 -26.93
C LYS A 202 -6.70 23.48 -28.29
N ASP A 203 -7.30 22.98 -29.36
CA ASP A 203 -6.94 23.38 -30.73
C ASP A 203 -7.39 24.83 -31.02
N GLN A 204 -8.55 25.26 -30.51
CA GLN A 204 -8.99 26.66 -30.61
C GLN A 204 -8.08 27.63 -29.83
N LYS A 205 -7.66 27.26 -28.61
CA LYS A 205 -6.72 28.09 -27.80
C LYS A 205 -5.31 28.17 -28.39
N ASN A 206 -4.86 27.11 -29.06
CA ASN A 206 -3.56 27.14 -29.76
C ASN A 206 -3.60 28.04 -30.99
N ASN A 207 -4.72 28.09 -31.73
CA ASN A 207 -4.90 29.01 -32.85
C ASN A 207 -4.98 30.48 -32.41
N GLU A 208 -5.70 30.82 -31.33
CA GLU A 208 -5.80 32.21 -30.83
C GLU A 208 -4.48 32.75 -30.26
N ASN A 209 -3.61 31.90 -29.71
CA ASN A 209 -2.28 32.32 -29.27
C ASN A 209 -1.31 32.53 -30.45
N SER A 210 -1.48 31.80 -31.55
CA SER A 210 -0.66 31.99 -32.75
C SER A 210 -0.95 33.30 -33.49
N GLU A 211 -2.16 33.88 -33.34
CA GLU A 211 -2.50 35.19 -33.89
C GLU A 211 -2.02 36.37 -33.04
N LYS A 212 -1.78 36.18 -31.73
CA LYS A 212 -1.27 37.26 -30.86
C LYS A 212 0.24 37.46 -30.95
N ASP A 213 0.99 36.43 -31.34
CA ASP A 213 2.44 36.53 -31.51
C ASP A 213 2.86 37.18 -32.84
N GLN A 214 1.93 37.41 -33.78
CA GLN A 214 2.21 38.15 -35.02
C GLN A 214 1.99 39.67 -34.94
N LYS A 215 1.59 40.22 -33.77
CA LYS A 215 1.30 41.66 -33.63
C LYS A 215 2.22 42.41 -32.66
N LYS A 216 3.40 41.88 -32.35
CA LYS A 216 4.38 42.53 -31.45
C LYS A 216 5.80 42.55 -32.01
N THR A 217 5.96 43.12 -33.19
CA THR A 217 7.23 43.65 -33.68
C THR A 217 7.03 45.13 -34.02
N THR A 218 7.51 46.00 -33.14
CA THR A 218 8.19 47.29 -33.38
C THR A 218 8.07 48.12 -32.10
N THR A 219 9.22 48.40 -31.47
CA THR A 219 9.67 49.68 -30.88
C THR A 219 10.65 49.41 -29.74
N ASP A 220 11.77 50.14 -29.81
CA ASP A 220 13.05 49.94 -29.16
C ASP A 220 13.14 50.26 -27.65
N SER A 221 14.15 49.63 -27.04
CA SER A 221 15.10 50.14 -26.03
C SER A 221 14.61 50.99 -24.84
N GLU A 222 14.79 50.47 -23.61
CA GLU A 222 15.83 50.89 -22.64
C GLU A 222 15.53 50.38 -21.21
N LEU A 223 16.61 49.99 -20.52
CA LEU A 223 16.88 49.98 -19.07
C LEU A 223 15.72 49.75 -18.08
N SER A 224 15.80 48.65 -17.31
CA SER A 224 16.10 48.71 -15.86
C SER A 224 16.06 47.32 -15.22
N ILE A 225 17.04 47.11 -14.34
CA ILE A 225 17.13 46.06 -13.35
C ILE A 225 16.28 46.52 -12.17
N ASP A 226 15.24 45.77 -11.82
CA ASP A 226 14.73 45.50 -10.46
C ASP A 226 13.26 45.06 -10.52
N GLU A 227 12.88 44.22 -9.56
CA GLU A 227 11.54 43.66 -9.31
C GLU A 227 11.08 42.46 -10.17
N LYS A 228 11.29 41.25 -9.64
CA LYS A 228 10.47 40.08 -9.97
C LYS A 228 10.31 39.10 -8.80
N GLU A 229 9.84 39.60 -7.67
CA GLU A 229 9.10 38.80 -6.67
C GLU A 229 7.60 39.12 -6.82
N LYS A 230 6.95 38.56 -7.86
CA LYS A 230 5.49 38.47 -8.02
C LYS A 230 5.12 37.80 -9.35
N SER A 231 5.33 36.49 -9.47
CA SER A 231 4.69 35.72 -10.53
C SER A 231 4.59 34.22 -10.19
N ASP A 232 3.86 33.88 -9.14
CA ASP A 232 3.45 32.49 -8.85
C ASP A 232 1.92 32.38 -8.63
N LYS A 233 1.15 33.31 -9.19
CA LYS A 233 -0.32 33.26 -9.23
C LYS A 233 -0.84 33.41 -10.66
N GLN A 234 -0.42 32.52 -11.55
CA GLN A 234 -1.05 32.36 -12.86
C GLN A 234 -1.55 30.93 -13.05
N ASP A 235 -2.88 30.85 -13.18
CA ASP A 235 -3.65 29.86 -13.89
C ASP A 235 -3.64 28.41 -13.38
N GLU A 236 -4.31 28.21 -12.23
CA GLU A 236 -5.12 26.99 -12.07
C GLU A 236 -6.27 27.04 -13.10
N LYS A 237 -6.00 26.63 -14.35
CA LYS A 237 -7.05 26.29 -15.30
C LYS A 237 -7.93 25.23 -14.65
N LYS A 238 -9.14 25.64 -14.29
CA LYS A 238 -10.16 24.83 -13.63
C LYS A 238 -10.71 23.82 -14.64
N GLY A 239 -9.90 22.82 -14.97
CA GLY A 239 -10.31 21.70 -15.82
C GLY A 239 -11.51 21.00 -15.19
N GLU A 240 -12.45 20.58 -16.03
CA GLU A 240 -13.63 19.84 -15.62
C GLU A 240 -13.23 18.57 -14.86
N LEU A 241 -13.99 18.24 -13.80
CA LEU A 241 -13.79 17.01 -13.06
C LEU A 241 -14.46 15.87 -13.84
N ILE A 242 -13.66 14.96 -14.38
CA ILE A 242 -14.16 13.80 -15.10
C ILE A 242 -14.26 12.64 -14.10
N THR A 243 -15.43 12.00 -14.05
CA THR A 243 -15.63 10.77 -13.27
C THR A 243 -15.43 9.57 -14.18
N ARG A 244 -14.73 8.54 -13.69
CA ARG A 244 -14.58 7.25 -14.40
C ARG A 244 -14.91 6.10 -13.48
N GLU A 245 -15.50 5.09 -14.10
CA GLU A 245 -15.76 3.78 -13.51
C GLU A 245 -14.97 2.70 -14.28
N LEU A 246 -14.41 1.76 -13.53
CA LEU A 246 -13.76 0.58 -14.09
C LEU A 246 -13.98 -0.64 -13.19
N ILE A 247 -13.85 -1.82 -13.78
CA ILE A 247 -13.81 -3.09 -13.06
C ILE A 247 -12.37 -3.62 -13.10
N ILE A 248 -11.88 -4.06 -11.95
CA ILE A 248 -10.63 -4.80 -11.82
C ILE A 248 -10.98 -6.23 -11.45
N VAL A 249 -10.49 -7.17 -12.24
CA VAL A 249 -10.60 -8.61 -11.96
C VAL A 249 -9.21 -9.13 -11.69
N TYR A 250 -9.02 -9.87 -10.60
CA TYR A 250 -7.75 -10.51 -10.34
C TYR A 250 -7.83 -11.84 -9.61
N PHE A 251 -6.81 -12.67 -9.79
CA PHE A 251 -6.74 -14.00 -9.18
C PHE A 251 -5.71 -14.06 -8.05
N VAL A 252 -6.13 -14.51 -6.87
CA VAL A 252 -5.27 -14.66 -5.69
C VAL A 252 -5.26 -16.10 -5.20
N VAL A 253 -4.15 -16.49 -4.58
CA VAL A 253 -3.98 -17.84 -4.02
C VAL A 253 -3.95 -17.77 -2.51
N GLY A 254 -4.80 -18.56 -1.85
CA GLY A 254 -4.75 -18.80 -0.41
C GLY A 254 -5.25 -17.67 0.47
N VAL A 255 -5.87 -16.62 -0.09
CA VAL A 255 -6.38 -15.47 0.68
C VAL A 255 -7.69 -15.80 1.39
N ILE A 256 -8.59 -16.50 0.72
CA ILE A 256 -9.85 -17.00 1.29
C ILE A 256 -9.90 -18.50 1.09
N ARG A 257 -10.17 -19.23 2.17
CA ARG A 257 -10.38 -20.67 2.14
C ARG A 257 -11.80 -20.96 2.60
N TRP A 258 -12.48 -21.85 1.90
CA TRP A 258 -13.76 -22.37 2.35
C TRP A 258 -13.69 -23.89 2.45
N ILE A 259 -14.23 -24.44 3.55
CA ILE A 259 -14.17 -25.86 3.89
C ILE A 259 -15.61 -26.39 3.92
N PRO A 260 -16.08 -27.07 2.87
CA PRO A 260 -17.39 -27.71 2.87
C PRO A 260 -17.36 -28.99 3.72
N THR A 261 -18.34 -29.12 4.59
CA THR A 261 -18.65 -30.30 5.40
C THR A 261 -20.02 -30.82 5.00
N TYR A 262 -20.06 -32.01 4.42
CA TYR A 262 -21.31 -32.71 4.10
C TYR A 262 -21.59 -33.73 5.18
N ARG A 263 -22.82 -33.74 5.70
CA ARG A 263 -23.30 -34.73 6.64
C ARG A 263 -24.52 -35.43 6.04
N ILE A 264 -24.36 -36.73 5.82
CA ILE A 264 -25.42 -37.63 5.36
C ILE A 264 -25.97 -38.36 6.58
N GLN A 265 -27.28 -38.29 6.78
CA GLN A 265 -27.99 -39.04 7.80
C GLN A 265 -29.03 -39.92 7.13
N VAL A 266 -29.16 -41.15 7.61
CA VAL A 266 -30.26 -42.01 7.20
C VAL A 266 -31.49 -41.56 7.98
N ALA A 267 -32.58 -41.19 7.31
CA ALA A 267 -33.81 -40.78 7.96
C ALA A 267 -34.30 -41.88 8.92
N PRO A 268 -34.94 -41.57 10.06
CA PRO A 268 -35.44 -42.57 10.98
C PRO A 268 -36.45 -43.52 10.29
N LYS A 269 -36.49 -44.79 10.71
CA LYS A 269 -37.32 -45.85 10.09
C LYS A 269 -38.82 -45.49 9.98
N SER A 270 -39.32 -44.59 10.83
CA SER A 270 -40.69 -44.07 10.80
C SER A 270 -41.02 -43.29 9.53
N GLU A 271 -40.02 -42.71 8.86
CA GLU A 271 -40.16 -41.90 7.63
C GLU A 271 -39.75 -42.68 6.37
N GLN A 272 -39.20 -43.89 6.51
CA GLN A 272 -38.70 -44.73 5.41
C GLN A 272 -39.78 -45.63 4.77
N MET A 273 -41.04 -45.49 5.17
CA MET A 273 -42.15 -46.27 4.59
C MET A 273 -43.10 -45.36 3.81
N GLU A 274 -42.92 -45.33 2.50
CA GLU A 274 -43.95 -44.87 1.57
C GLU A 274 -44.79 -46.11 1.19
N ILE A 275 -46.06 -46.15 1.61
CA ILE A 275 -46.98 -47.23 1.23
C ILE A 275 -47.50 -46.89 -0.17
N THR A 276 -46.94 -47.50 -1.20
CA THR A 276 -47.55 -47.55 -2.53
C THR A 276 -48.31 -48.87 -2.65
N GLU A 277 -49.57 -48.83 -3.08
CA GLU A 277 -50.63 -49.83 -2.84
C GLU A 277 -50.31 -51.29 -3.21
N ASP A 278 -49.24 -51.63 -3.92
CA ASP A 278 -49.00 -53.02 -4.37
C ASP A 278 -47.62 -53.64 -4.10
N LYS A 279 -46.57 -52.92 -3.67
CA LYS A 279 -45.29 -53.54 -3.29
C LYS A 279 -44.53 -52.70 -2.26
N LYS A 280 -44.34 -53.22 -1.04
CA LYS A 280 -43.45 -52.63 -0.01
C LYS A 280 -41.98 -52.80 -0.44
N THR A 281 -41.43 -51.84 -1.16
CA THR A 281 -39.98 -51.70 -1.31
C THR A 281 -39.46 -50.70 -0.26
N PRO A 282 -38.49 -51.08 0.59
CA PRO A 282 -37.91 -50.14 1.53
C PRO A 282 -37.15 -49.05 0.75
N LYS A 283 -37.64 -47.81 0.79
CA LYS A 283 -36.96 -46.66 0.20
C LYS A 283 -36.17 -45.97 1.30
N GLN A 284 -34.86 -46.16 1.26
CA GLN A 284 -33.97 -45.50 2.22
C GLN A 284 -33.89 -44.01 1.87
N ILE A 285 -34.55 -43.16 2.66
CA ILE A 285 -34.45 -41.71 2.55
C ILE A 285 -33.17 -41.27 3.27
N LEU A 286 -32.34 -40.51 2.56
CA LEU A 286 -31.10 -39.93 3.07
C LEU A 286 -31.31 -38.42 3.20
N ASP A 287 -31.04 -37.89 4.39
CA ASP A 287 -30.96 -36.45 4.64
C ASP A 287 -29.52 -35.99 4.41
N LEU A 288 -29.34 -34.97 3.58
CA LEU A 288 -28.05 -34.39 3.23
C LEU A 288 -28.02 -32.95 3.74
N SER A 289 -27.25 -32.73 4.80
CA SER A 289 -26.94 -31.41 5.34
C SER A 289 -25.56 -30.95 4.87
N CYS A 290 -25.44 -29.68 4.47
CA CYS A 290 -24.18 -29.06 4.08
C CYS A 290 -23.89 -27.89 5.01
N GLN A 291 -22.71 -27.88 5.61
CA GLN A 291 -22.16 -26.78 6.39
C GLN A 291 -20.85 -26.33 5.74
N ALA A 292 -20.54 -25.04 5.78
CA ALA A 292 -19.27 -24.53 5.28
C ALA A 292 -18.65 -23.58 6.30
N GLU A 293 -17.33 -23.68 6.46
CA GLU A 293 -16.53 -22.71 7.20
C GLU A 293 -15.73 -21.85 6.22
N ILE A 294 -15.72 -20.54 6.42
CA ILE A 294 -14.97 -19.59 5.61
C ILE A 294 -13.89 -18.95 6.48
N ILE A 295 -12.66 -18.99 6.00
CA ILE A 295 -11.50 -18.36 6.60
C ILE A 295 -11.03 -17.28 5.63
N ASN A 296 -11.16 -16.02 6.03
CA ASN A 296 -10.76 -14.86 5.24
C ASN A 296 -9.54 -14.19 5.89
N ALA A 297 -8.42 -14.14 5.18
CA ALA A 297 -7.15 -13.64 5.70
C ALA A 297 -6.67 -12.33 5.03
N GLY A 298 -7.38 -11.80 4.04
CA GLY A 298 -6.80 -10.67 3.29
C GLY A 298 -7.70 -9.95 2.30
N GLU A 299 -9.02 -10.14 2.33
CA GLU A 299 -9.92 -9.37 1.47
C GLU A 299 -11.11 -8.80 2.27
N SER A 300 -11.61 -7.63 1.88
CA SER A 300 -12.83 -7.11 2.47
C SER A 300 -14.04 -7.74 1.77
N LEU A 301 -14.92 -8.37 2.56
CA LEU A 301 -16.15 -9.00 2.09
C LEU A 301 -17.41 -8.19 2.45
N VAL A 302 -17.24 -6.96 2.94
CA VAL A 302 -18.36 -6.08 3.25
C VAL A 302 -19.11 -5.76 1.95
N ASP A 303 -20.41 -6.06 1.92
CA ASP A 303 -21.30 -5.88 0.77
C ASP A 303 -20.90 -6.63 -0.52
N ALA A 304 -19.97 -7.59 -0.43
CA ALA A 304 -19.50 -8.37 -1.57
C ALA A 304 -20.35 -9.63 -1.78
N TYR A 305 -20.64 -9.96 -3.03
CA TYR A 305 -21.25 -11.24 -3.39
C TYR A 305 -20.21 -12.36 -3.31
N LEU A 306 -20.39 -13.28 -2.36
CA LEU A 306 -19.52 -14.43 -2.16
C LEU A 306 -20.09 -15.67 -2.87
N GLU A 307 -19.39 -16.17 -3.88
CA GLU A 307 -19.71 -17.41 -4.57
C GLU A 307 -18.71 -18.51 -4.20
N LEU A 308 -19.21 -19.57 -3.56
CA LEU A 308 -18.42 -20.73 -3.19
C LEU A 308 -18.48 -21.75 -4.32
N VAL A 309 -17.38 -21.88 -5.07
CA VAL A 309 -17.33 -22.76 -6.24
C VAL A 309 -17.09 -24.19 -5.78
N VAL A 310 -18.16 -24.98 -5.80
CA VAL A 310 -18.11 -26.40 -5.51
C VAL A 310 -17.71 -27.13 -6.78
N GLY A 311 -16.40 -27.30 -7.03
CA GLY A 311 -15.94 -28.23 -8.08
C GLY A 311 -16.45 -29.66 -7.81
N VAL A 312 -16.29 -30.59 -8.76
CA VAL A 312 -16.70 -31.99 -8.61
C VAL A 312 -16.26 -32.50 -7.23
N PRO A 313 -17.18 -32.95 -6.36
CA PRO A 313 -16.83 -33.38 -5.02
C PRO A 313 -15.87 -34.58 -5.13
N SER A 314 -14.58 -34.33 -4.90
CA SER A 314 -13.65 -35.42 -4.61
C SER A 314 -13.79 -35.72 -3.14
N PHE A 315 -14.45 -36.82 -2.84
CA PHE A 315 -14.53 -37.37 -1.49
C PHE A 315 -13.18 -38.00 -1.15
N LYS A 316 -12.13 -37.18 -0.99
CA LYS A 316 -10.80 -37.64 -0.56
C LYS A 316 -10.87 -38.44 0.75
N PHE A 317 -11.94 -38.23 1.52
CA PHE A 317 -12.23 -38.86 2.80
C PHE A 317 -13.51 -39.71 2.74
N ARG A 318 -13.89 -40.27 1.58
CA ARG A 318 -15.10 -41.11 1.47
C ARG A 318 -15.11 -42.27 2.47
N ASP A 319 -13.92 -42.77 2.79
CA ASP A 319 -13.70 -43.91 3.68
C ASP A 319 -13.30 -43.48 5.09
N THR A 320 -13.23 -42.17 5.37
CA THR A 320 -12.87 -41.63 6.68
C THR A 320 -14.10 -41.06 7.36
N ILE A 321 -14.49 -41.67 8.48
CA ILE A 321 -15.59 -41.17 9.31
C ILE A 321 -15.16 -39.82 9.91
N SER A 322 -15.96 -38.77 9.67
CA SER A 322 -15.71 -37.46 10.24
C SER A 322 -15.64 -37.55 11.77
N PRO A 323 -14.64 -36.96 12.44
CA PRO A 323 -14.60 -36.90 13.90
C PRO A 323 -15.81 -36.16 14.48
N PHE A 324 -16.45 -35.27 13.70
CA PHE A 324 -17.71 -34.62 14.10
C PHE A 324 -18.91 -35.59 14.15
N SER A 325 -18.86 -36.73 13.45
CA SER A 325 -19.86 -37.79 13.60
C SER A 325 -19.85 -38.41 14.99
N LEU A 326 -18.75 -38.26 15.74
CA LEU A 326 -18.63 -38.72 17.12
C LEU A 326 -19.16 -37.69 18.13
N GLU A 327 -19.41 -36.45 17.71
CA GLU A 327 -19.86 -35.38 18.62
C GLU A 327 -21.19 -35.70 19.33
N PRO A 328 -22.22 -36.25 18.65
CA PRO A 328 -23.45 -36.68 19.32
C PRO A 328 -23.18 -37.84 20.30
N THR A 329 -22.30 -38.77 19.93
CA THR A 329 -21.93 -39.91 20.77
C THR A 329 -21.18 -39.47 22.02
N ILE A 330 -20.27 -38.49 21.90
CA ILE A 330 -19.54 -37.89 23.02
C ILE A 330 -20.50 -37.07 23.89
N LYS A 331 -21.39 -36.26 23.30
CA LYS A 331 -22.42 -35.52 24.06
C LYS A 331 -23.34 -36.47 24.84
N ASN A 332 -23.76 -37.58 24.23
CA ASN A 332 -24.59 -38.58 24.88
C ASN A 332 -23.83 -39.32 25.99
N LEU A 333 -22.57 -39.74 25.73
CA LEU A 333 -21.71 -40.36 26.74
C LEU A 333 -21.44 -39.42 27.92
N LEU A 334 -21.17 -38.15 27.65
CA LEU A 334 -21.00 -37.13 28.69
C LEU A 334 -22.30 -36.99 29.49
N ASN A 335 -23.44 -36.80 28.85
CA ASN A 335 -24.72 -36.69 29.56
C ASN A 335 -25.08 -37.93 30.39
N GLU A 336 -24.70 -39.14 29.94
CA GLU A 336 -24.92 -40.39 30.66
C GLU A 336 -23.93 -40.58 31.83
N LYS A 337 -22.68 -40.12 31.68
CA LYS A 337 -21.60 -40.33 32.67
C LYS A 337 -21.41 -39.17 33.65
N ILE A 338 -21.88 -37.96 33.33
CA ILE A 338 -21.85 -36.78 34.22
C ILE A 338 -22.54 -37.06 35.58
N PRO A 339 -23.68 -37.76 35.67
CA PRO A 339 -24.28 -38.13 36.96
C PRO A 339 -23.40 -39.02 37.84
N GLN A 340 -22.56 -39.87 37.23
CA GLN A 340 -21.64 -40.78 37.93
C GLN A 340 -20.35 -40.06 38.36
N ILE A 341 -19.91 -39.05 37.61
CA ILE A 341 -18.67 -38.30 37.86
C ILE A 341 -18.92 -37.13 38.84
N MET A 342 -20.10 -36.51 38.85
CA MET A 342 -20.42 -35.38 39.74
C MET A 342 -20.90 -35.78 41.14
N GLY A 343 -20.82 -37.06 41.53
CA GLY A 343 -20.99 -37.48 42.92
C GLY A 343 -22.30 -37.06 43.59
N VAL A 344 -23.36 -36.79 42.82
CA VAL A 344 -24.66 -36.45 43.38
C VAL A 344 -25.30 -37.75 43.86
N SER A 345 -24.94 -38.15 45.09
CA SER A 345 -25.73 -39.08 45.88
C SER A 345 -27.16 -38.55 45.93
N ARG A 346 -28.07 -39.18 45.18
CA ARG A 346 -29.49 -39.11 45.50
C ARG A 346 -29.65 -39.74 46.87
N ALA A 347 -29.85 -38.93 47.90
CA ALA A 347 -30.28 -39.40 49.21
C ALA A 347 -31.60 -40.19 49.05
N PRO A 348 -31.77 -41.32 49.75
CA PRO A 348 -33.00 -42.08 49.67
C PRO A 348 -34.13 -41.28 50.34
N ASN A 349 -35.22 -41.08 49.59
CA ASN A 349 -36.49 -40.56 50.09
C ASN A 349 -36.90 -41.32 51.35
N GLN A 350 -36.95 -40.63 52.49
CA GLN A 350 -37.77 -41.05 53.63
C GLN A 350 -39.23 -40.85 53.24
N GLN A 351 -39.98 -41.96 53.25
CA GLN A 351 -41.43 -41.96 53.23
C GLN A 351 -41.95 -41.42 54.58
N ILE A 352 -42.92 -40.51 54.52
CA ILE A 352 -43.93 -40.30 55.58
C ILE A 352 -45.24 -40.83 55.02
#